data_AF-A0A933EP18-F1
#
_entry.id   AF-A0A933EP18-F1
#
_cell.length_a   1.000
_cell.length_b   1.000
_cell.length_c   1.000
_cell.angle_alpha   90.00
_cell.angle_beta   90.00
_cell.angle_gamma   90.00
#
_symmetry.space_group_name_H-M   'P 1'
#
loop_
_entity.id
_entity.type
_entity.pdbx_description
1 polymer ?
#
loop_
_entity_poly.entity_id
_entity_poly.type
_entity_poly.pdbx_seq_one_letter_code
_entity_poly.pdbx_strand_id
1 'polypeptide(L)' 'MIFYGCDIPEDLWFDFERDLWVRFEADGTATLGMTDTAQT' A
#
# COMPACT_ATOMS: atom_id res chain seq x y z
N MET A 1 3.74 3.55 10.81
CA MET A 1 3.77 2.65 12.00
C MET A 1 4.61 1.42 11.68
N ILE A 2 5.51 0.98 12.57
CA ILE A 2 6.28 -0.26 12.32
C ILE A 2 5.47 -1.49 12.76
N PHE A 3 5.15 -2.38 11.83
CA PHE A 3 4.42 -3.63 12.05
C PHE A 3 5.24 -4.82 11.54
N TYR A 4 5.58 -5.77 12.41
CA TYR A 4 6.49 -6.89 12.11
C TYR A 4 7.82 -6.50 11.43
N GLY A 5 8.34 -5.31 11.71
CA GLY A 5 9.59 -4.82 11.10
C GLY A 5 9.39 -4.13 9.74
N CYS A 6 8.18 -4.12 9.20
CA CYS A 6 7.81 -3.31 8.04
C CYS A 6 7.36 -1.93 8.49
N ASP A 7 7.82 -0.87 7.82
CA ASP A 7 7.24 0.46 7.98
C ASP A 7 5.97 0.54 7.13
N ILE A 8 4.81 0.54 7.80
CA ILE A 8 3.50 0.65 7.15
C ILE A 8 3.16 2.13 7.02
N PRO A 9 3.09 2.67 5.79
CA PRO A 9 2.72 4.07 5.56
C PRO A 9 1.24 4.30 5.88
N GLU A 10 0.93 5.41 6.55
CA GLU A 10 -0.42 5.74 7.02
C GLU A 10 -1.27 6.43 5.95
N ASP A 11 -0.64 6.90 4.88
CA ASP A 11 -1.26 7.55 3.71
C ASP A 11 -1.70 6.54 2.64
N LEU A 12 -1.45 5.24 2.85
CA LEU A 12 -1.79 4.17 1.93
C LEU A 12 -3.01 3.37 2.41
N TRP A 13 -3.82 2.97 1.44
CA TRP A 13 -4.89 2.00 1.62
C TRP A 13 -4.42 0.64 1.11
N PHE A 14 -4.82 -0.44 1.79
CA PHE A 14 -4.37 -1.79 1.46
C PHE A 14 -5.56 -2.71 1.15
N ASP A 15 -5.42 -3.50 0.09
CA ASP A 15 -6.26 -4.67 -0.20
C ASP A 15 -5.41 -5.93 -0.01
N PHE A 16 -5.56 -6.55 1.16
CA PHE A 16 -4.79 -7.74 1.54
C PHE A 16 -5.16 -8.99 0.75
N GLU A 17 -6.37 -9.08 0.18
CA GLU A 17 -6.75 -10.25 -0.62
C GLU A 17 -6.07 -10.26 -1.99
N ARG A 18 -5.70 -9.08 -2.48
CA ARG A 18 -5.11 -8.89 -3.81
C ARG A 18 -3.64 -8.47 -3.76
N ASP A 19 -3.07 -8.33 -2.56
CA ASP A 19 -1.72 -7.85 -2.33
C ASP A 19 -1.44 -6.48 -3.00
N LEU A 20 -2.40 -5.55 -2.87
CA LEU A 20 -2.33 -4.21 -3.46
C LEU A 20 -2.26 -3.12 -2.40
N TRP A 21 -1.59 -2.02 -2.76
CA TRP A 21 -1.71 -0.75 -2.06
C TRP A 21 -2.14 0.36 -3.02
N VAL A 22 -2.90 1.32 -2.48
CA VAL A 22 -3.41 2.49 -3.20
C VAL A 22 -3.03 3.76 -2.46
N ARG A 23 -2.52 4.76 -3.19
CA ARG A 23 -2.41 6.14 -2.72
C ARG A 23 -3.30 7.05 -3.55
N PHE A 24 -4.17 7.81 -2.88
CA PHE A 24 -4.96 8.85 -3.53
C PHE A 24 -4.15 10.14 -3.57
N GLU A 25 -3.99 10.69 -4.76
CA GLU A 25 -3.26 11.93 -4.97
C GLU A 25 -4.22 13.14 -4.90
N ALA A 26 -3.69 14.33 -4.60
CA ALA A 26 -4.50 15.53 -4.44
C ALA A 26 -5.20 16.00 -5.73
N ASP A 27 -4.72 15.57 -6.90
CA ASP A 27 -5.29 15.90 -8.22
C ASP A 27 -6.45 14.99 -8.63
N GLY A 28 -6.87 14.08 -7.74
CA GLY A 28 -7.95 13.12 -7.99
C GLY A 28 -7.51 11.86 -8.75
N THR A 29 -6.21 11.69 -9.01
CA THR A 29 -5.65 10.44 -9.52
C THR A 29 -5.31 9.48 -8.38
N ALA A 30 -5.03 8.22 -8.73
CA ALA A 30 -4.59 7.21 -7.77
C ALA A 30 -3.37 6.46 -8.29
N THR A 31 -2.37 6.28 -7.42
CA THR A 31 -1.23 5.41 -7.67
C THR A 31 -1.53 4.03 -7.10
N LEU A 32 -1.37 2.98 -7.92
CA LEU A 32 -1.55 1.58 -7.54
C LEU A 32 -0.20 0.86 -7.59
N GLY A 33 0.10 0.06 -6.58
CA GLY A 33 1.26 -0.83 -6.57
C GLY A 33 0.95 -2.16 -5.89
N MET A 34 1.87 -3.12 -6.06
CA MET A 34 1.84 -4.39 -5.34
C MET A 34 2.56 -4.25 -3.99
N THR A 35 2.09 -4.95 -2.97
CA THR A 35 2.76 -5.03 -1.67
C THR A 35 4.06 -5.83 -1.77
N ASP A 36 4.92 -5.69 -0.78
CA ASP A 36 6.18 -6.46 -0.68
C ASP A 36 5.92 -7.97 -0.61
N THR A 37 4.87 -8.38 0.13
CA THR A 37 4.42 -9.78 0.22
C THR A 37 4.10 -10.39 -1.15
N ALA A 38 3.62 -9.58 -2.09
CA ALA A 38 3.27 -10.02 -3.44
C ALA A 38 4.47 -10.52 -4.27
N GLN A 39 5.70 -10.19 -3.87
CA GLN A 39 6.91 -10.37 -4.69
C GLN A 39 7.71 -11.65 -4.37
N THR A 40 7.08 -12.65 -3.73
CA THR A 40 7.72 -13.94 -3.38
C THR A 40 7.75 -14.93 -4.56
#